data_AF-A0A1E1XTJ8-F1
#
_entry.id   AF-A0A1E1XTJ8-F1
#
_cell.length_a   1.000
_cell.length_b   1.000
_cell.length_c   1.000
_cell.angle_alpha   90.00
_cell.angle_beta   90.00
_cell.angle_gamma   90.00
#
_symmetry.space_group_name_H-M   'P 1'
#
loop_
_entity.id
_entity.type
_entity.pdbx_description
1 polymer ?
#
loop_
_entity_poly.entity_id
_entity_poly.type
_entity_poly.pdbx_seq_one_letter_code
_entity_poly.pdbx_strand_id
1 'polypeptide(L)'
;MAWSGTSWIAVLCLVLSTLGACLAFPDGAPSYVCEDLLPFHQGSRQLNGSDSPYQLVQEKAAFQPNDSITVTLYSKSAYFKGFMVKALDEHDNQVGHFERGDIYKSVEDCSAATHVSKHKKKIVKMLWKAPA
;
A
#
# COMPACT_ATOMS: atom_id res chain seq x y z
N MET A 1 -46.04 17.58 -35.15
CA MET A 1 -45.08 16.48 -34.88
C MET A 1 -43.70 17.10 -34.71
N ALA A 2 -43.38 17.59 -33.50
CA ALA A 2 -42.06 18.12 -33.18
C ALA A 2 -41.35 17.08 -32.30
N TRP A 3 -40.12 16.76 -32.68
CA TRP A 3 -39.43 15.54 -32.34
C TRP A 3 -38.89 15.54 -30.90
N SER A 4 -38.89 14.35 -30.30
CA SER A 4 -38.41 13.98 -28.97
C SER A 4 -36.88 14.14 -28.82
N GLY A 5 -36.39 15.37 -28.89
CA GLY A 5 -34.96 15.72 -28.81
C GLY A 5 -34.42 15.92 -27.39
N THR A 6 -35.26 15.86 -26.35
CA THR A 6 -34.84 16.09 -24.95
C THR A 6 -34.43 14.81 -24.22
N SER A 7 -34.86 13.64 -24.70
CA SER A 7 -34.67 12.36 -24.00
C SER A 7 -33.22 11.88 -24.02
N TRP A 8 -32.54 11.99 -25.17
CA TRP A 8 -31.17 11.49 -25.32
C TRP A 8 -30.14 12.30 -24.53
N ILE A 9 -30.34 13.62 -24.39
CA ILE A 9 -29.46 14.48 -23.59
C ILE A 9 -29.59 14.13 -22.11
N ALA A 10 -30.82 13.96 -21.61
CA ALA A 10 -31.06 13.56 -20.22
C ALA A 10 -30.47 12.18 -19.91
N VAL A 11 -30.64 11.22 -20.82
CA VAL A 11 -30.03 9.87 -20.71
C VAL A 11 -28.50 9.95 -20.74
N LEU A 12 -27.92 10.75 -21.64
CA LEU A 12 -26.47 10.94 -21.73
C LEU A 12 -25.90 11.58 -20.45
N CYS A 13 -26.56 12.62 -19.92
CA CYS A 13 -26.17 13.25 -18.65
C CYS A 13 -26.28 12.28 -17.47
N LEU A 14 -27.32 11.43 -17.45
CA LEU A 14 -27.47 10.39 -16.43
C LEU A 14 -26.34 9.35 -16.51
N VAL A 15 -26.02 8.87 -17.71
CA VAL A 15 -24.91 7.93 -17.93
C VAL A 15 -23.56 8.55 -17.54
N LEU A 16 -23.29 9.82 -17.91
CA LEU A 16 -22.09 10.53 -17.50
C LEU A 16 -22.03 10.79 -15.99
N SER A 17 -23.17 10.99 -15.32
CA SER A 17 -23.23 11.14 -13.87
C SER A 17 -22.98 9.82 -13.12
N THR A 18 -23.28 8.68 -13.75
CA THR A 18 -22.98 7.33 -13.23
C THR A 18 -21.56 6.85 -13.55
N LEU A 19 -20.85 7.53 -14.47
CA LEU A 19 -19.40 7.45 -14.56
C LEU A 19 -18.80 8.16 -13.34
N GLY A 20 -19.07 7.62 -12.15
CA GLY A 20 -18.39 8.01 -10.94
C GLY A 20 -16.89 7.90 -11.21
N ALA A 21 -16.16 8.98 -10.90
CA ALA A 21 -14.71 8.92 -10.96
C ALA A 21 -14.29 7.67 -10.19
N CYS A 22 -13.63 6.72 -10.86
CA CYS A 22 -12.92 5.62 -10.20
C CYS A 22 -11.78 6.24 -9.39
N LEU A 23 -12.12 6.86 -8.27
CA LEU A 23 -11.19 7.47 -7.35
C LEU A 23 -10.47 6.29 -6.71
N ALA A 24 -9.28 5.97 -7.24
CA ALA A 24 -8.37 5.05 -6.59
C ALA A 24 -8.21 5.49 -5.14
N PHE A 25 -8.67 4.67 -4.20
CA PHE A 25 -8.64 4.98 -2.78
C PHE A 25 -7.17 5.20 -2.40
N PRO A 26 -6.80 6.41 -1.92
CA PRO A 26 -5.43 6.69 -1.54
C PRO A 26 -5.04 6.02 -0.21
N ASP A 27 -5.95 5.27 0.39
CA ASP A 27 -5.88 4.76 1.76
C ASP A 27 -5.32 3.33 1.82
N GLY A 28 -4.12 3.16 1.29
CA GLY A 28 -3.37 1.92 1.49
C GLY A 28 -3.78 0.78 0.57
N ALA A 29 -2.92 -0.23 0.55
CA ALA A 29 -3.18 -1.47 -0.15
C ALA A 29 -4.20 -2.33 0.63
N PRO A 30 -5.13 -3.00 -0.05
CA PRO A 30 -6.14 -3.85 0.58
C PRO A 30 -5.54 -5.16 1.11
N SER A 31 -6.20 -5.81 2.07
CA SER A 31 -5.71 -7.05 2.69
C SER A 31 -5.52 -8.20 1.70
N TYR A 32 -6.31 -8.29 0.63
CA TYR A 32 -6.18 -9.38 -0.33
C TYR A 32 -4.85 -9.39 -1.10
N VAL A 33 -4.13 -8.26 -1.20
CA VAL A 33 -2.79 -8.25 -1.84
C VAL A 33 -1.69 -8.74 -0.91
N CYS A 34 -2.03 -9.15 0.31
CA CYS A 34 -1.06 -9.67 1.27
C CYS A 34 -0.50 -11.04 0.90
N GLU A 35 -1.17 -11.77 0.00
CA GLU A 35 -0.69 -13.08 -0.45
C GLU A 35 0.50 -12.95 -1.40
N ASP A 36 0.43 -12.04 -2.38
CA ASP A 36 1.43 -11.92 -3.45
C ASP A 36 2.23 -10.61 -3.43
N LEU A 37 1.83 -9.64 -2.61
CA LEU A 37 2.38 -8.29 -2.54
C LEU A 37 2.33 -7.54 -3.88
N LEU A 38 1.46 -7.95 -4.80
CA LEU A 38 1.33 -7.34 -6.11
C LEU A 38 0.32 -6.19 -6.06
N PRO A 39 0.70 -4.97 -6.49
CA PRO A 39 -0.20 -3.82 -6.43
C PRO A 39 -1.33 -3.84 -7.49
N PHE A 40 -1.51 -4.92 -8.26
CA PHE A 40 -2.51 -5.09 -9.35
C PHE A 40 -2.80 -3.83 -10.18
N HIS A 41 -1.77 -3.02 -10.43
CA HIS A 41 -1.84 -1.81 -11.26
C HIS A 41 -1.22 -2.09 -12.62
N GLN A 42 -1.80 -1.51 -13.68
CA GLN A 42 -1.24 -1.70 -15.02
C GLN A 42 0.19 -1.14 -15.08
N GLY A 43 1.11 -1.94 -15.63
CA GLY A 43 2.52 -1.58 -15.80
C GLY A 43 3.41 -1.77 -14.56
N SER A 44 2.90 -2.30 -13.44
CA SER A 44 3.78 -2.71 -12.33
C SER A 44 4.52 -3.99 -12.70
N ARG A 45 5.85 -3.93 -12.75
CA ARG A 45 6.73 -5.10 -12.90
C ARG A 45 7.49 -5.31 -11.60
N GLN A 46 7.50 -6.55 -11.11
CA GLN A 46 8.40 -6.93 -10.02
C GLN A 46 9.85 -6.75 -10.49
N LEU A 47 10.67 -6.13 -9.65
CA LEU A 47 12.10 -6.00 -9.89
C LEU A 47 12.84 -6.96 -8.96
N ASN A 48 14.02 -7.40 -9.38
CA ASN A 48 14.94 -8.04 -8.44
C ASN A 48 15.35 -7.03 -7.36
N GLY A 49 15.61 -7.51 -6.15
CA GLY A 49 16.01 -6.65 -5.03
C GLY A 49 17.25 -5.79 -5.34
N SER A 50 18.21 -6.32 -6.12
CA SER A 50 19.41 -5.61 -6.56
C SER A 50 19.13 -4.42 -7.47
N ASP A 51 18.03 -4.47 -8.22
CA ASP A 51 17.67 -3.47 -9.24
C ASP A 51 16.67 -2.45 -8.69
N SER A 52 16.15 -2.69 -7.48
CA SER A 52 15.20 -1.80 -6.82
C SER A 52 15.86 -0.49 -6.39
N PRO A 53 15.29 0.68 -6.73
CA PRO A 53 15.75 1.97 -6.21
C PRO A 53 15.31 2.20 -4.74
N TYR A 54 14.59 1.25 -4.14
CA TYR A 54 14.06 1.28 -2.79
C TYR A 54 14.81 0.28 -1.91
N GLN A 55 15.10 0.69 -0.68
CA GLN A 55 15.83 -0.08 0.32
C GLN A 55 14.96 -0.24 1.56
N LEU A 56 14.94 -1.45 2.10
CA LEU A 56 14.26 -1.79 3.34
C LEU A 56 15.31 -2.21 4.36
N VAL A 57 15.40 -1.49 5.47
CA VAL A 57 16.37 -1.76 6.52
C VAL A 57 15.70 -1.78 7.88
N GLN A 58 16.23 -2.59 8.79
CA GLN A 58 15.79 -2.66 10.18
C GLN A 58 16.86 -2.11 11.10
N GLU A 59 16.43 -1.53 12.21
CA GLU A 59 17.33 -0.96 13.22
C GLU A 59 18.22 -2.03 13.89
N LYS A 60 17.70 -3.26 14.05
CA LYS A 60 18.38 -4.38 14.73
C LYS A 60 18.18 -5.67 13.94
N ALA A 61 19.22 -6.50 13.87
CA ALA A 61 19.16 -7.81 13.21
C ALA A 61 18.50 -8.90 14.07
N ALA A 62 18.68 -8.81 15.38
CA ALA A 62 18.10 -9.72 16.36
C ALA A 62 17.12 -8.98 17.26
N PHE A 63 16.13 -9.72 17.78
CA PHE A 63 15.10 -9.18 18.65
C PHE A 63 14.74 -10.17 19.75
N GLN A 64 14.27 -9.64 20.86
CA GLN A 64 13.63 -10.38 21.94
C GLN A 64 12.11 -10.30 21.80
N PRO A 65 11.37 -11.22 22.43
CA PRO A 65 9.92 -11.11 22.45
C PRO A 65 9.45 -9.74 22.93
N ASN A 66 8.43 -9.19 22.26
CA ASN A 66 7.86 -7.85 22.50
C ASN A 66 8.78 -6.65 22.21
N ASP A 67 9.97 -6.84 21.64
CA ASP A 67 10.79 -5.74 21.16
C ASP A 67 10.03 -4.87 20.14
N SER A 68 10.38 -3.59 20.10
CA SER A 68 9.90 -2.65 19.08
C SER A 68 11.08 -2.24 18.20
N ILE A 69 11.00 -2.53 16.91
CA ILE A 69 12.08 -2.32 15.93
C ILE A 69 11.61 -1.32 14.88
N THR A 70 12.44 -0.32 14.61
CA THR A 70 12.19 0.60 13.50
C THR A 70 12.58 -0.08 12.18
N VAL A 71 11.60 -0.27 11.30
CA VAL A 71 11.78 -0.71 9.91
C VAL A 71 11.67 0.51 9.00
N THR A 72 12.71 0.79 8.22
CA THR A 72 12.80 1.97 7.36
C THR A 72 12.78 1.56 5.89
N LEU A 73 11.74 1.99 5.17
CA LEU A 73 11.68 1.95 3.71
C LEU A 73 12.11 3.30 3.15
N TYR A 74 13.15 3.35 2.32
CA TYR A 74 13.63 4.61 1.75
C TYR A 74 14.14 4.49 0.31
N SER A 75 14.24 5.63 -0.38
CA SER A 75 14.93 5.75 -1.67
C SER A 75 15.72 7.05 -1.74
N LYS A 76 16.93 6.97 -2.30
CA LYS A 76 17.80 8.14 -2.55
C LYS A 76 17.45 8.84 -3.87
N SER A 77 17.01 8.08 -4.87
CA SER A 77 16.84 8.54 -6.26
C SER A 77 15.39 8.73 -6.69
N ALA A 78 14.42 8.07 -6.05
CA ALA A 78 13.02 8.09 -6.46
C ALA A 78 12.08 8.47 -5.32
N TYR A 79 10.92 9.04 -5.67
CA TYR A 79 9.79 9.16 -4.76
C TYR A 79 8.84 7.98 -4.98
N PHE A 80 8.23 7.49 -3.90
CA PHE A 80 7.13 6.54 -3.95
C PHE A 80 5.88 7.13 -3.29
N LYS A 81 4.70 6.65 -3.72
CA LYS A 81 3.40 7.12 -3.19
C LYS A 81 2.72 6.07 -2.32
N GLY A 82 2.85 4.79 -2.70
CA GLY A 82 2.35 3.65 -1.94
C GLY A 82 3.44 2.64 -1.66
N PHE A 83 3.17 1.74 -0.73
CA PHE A 83 4.00 0.60 -0.37
C PHE A 83 3.16 -0.44 0.38
N MET A 84 3.66 -1.67 0.44
CA MET A 84 3.28 -2.71 1.37
C MET A 84 4.58 -3.31 1.91
N VAL A 85 4.71 -3.44 3.23
CA VAL A 85 5.84 -4.13 3.86
C VAL A 85 5.27 -5.20 4.78
N LYS A 86 5.66 -6.45 4.59
CA LYS A 86 5.19 -7.61 5.34
C LYS A 86 6.33 -8.18 6.17
N ALA A 87 6.03 -8.62 7.39
CA ALA A 87 6.96 -9.33 8.26
C ALA A 87 6.71 -10.83 8.19
N LEU A 88 7.74 -11.59 7.80
CA LEU A 88 7.71 -13.04 7.64
C LEU A 88 8.90 -13.67 8.39
N ASP A 89 8.72 -14.89 8.89
CA ASP A 89 9.83 -15.73 9.36
C ASP A 89 10.49 -16.49 8.18
N GLU A 90 11.47 -17.33 8.50
CA GLU A 90 12.19 -18.15 7.51
C GLU A 90 11.34 -19.24 6.83
N HIS A 91 10.12 -19.45 7.29
CA HIS A 91 9.15 -20.41 6.76
C HIS A 91 7.93 -19.71 6.13
N ASP A 92 8.05 -18.42 5.82
CA ASP A 92 6.98 -17.57 5.27
C ASP A 92 5.74 -17.42 6.18
N ASN A 93 5.87 -17.70 7.48
CA ASN A 93 4.80 -17.41 8.44
C ASN A 93 4.79 -15.93 8.79
N GLN A 94 3.59 -15.37 8.94
CA GLN A 94 3.39 -14.00 9.39
C GLN A 94 3.84 -13.84 10.85
N VAL A 95 4.69 -12.85 11.13
CA VAL A 95 5.26 -12.65 12.47
C VAL A 95 5.19 -11.20 12.95
N GLY A 96 4.84 -11.06 14.23
CA GLY A 96 4.69 -9.75 14.87
C GLY A 96 3.59 -8.90 14.22
N HIS A 97 3.61 -7.61 14.51
CA HIS A 97 2.66 -6.66 13.91
C HIS A 97 3.29 -5.28 13.77
N PHE A 98 2.83 -4.53 12.78
CA PHE A 98 3.18 -3.11 12.67
C PHE A 98 2.21 -2.28 13.49
N GLU A 99 2.72 -1.27 14.20
CA GLU A 99 1.87 -0.27 14.85
C GLU A 99 1.29 0.70 13.82
N ARG A 100 0.31 1.51 14.23
CA ARG A 100 -0.19 2.62 13.40
C ARG A 100 0.72 3.83 13.58
N GLY A 101 1.09 4.49 12.48
CA GLY A 101 1.74 5.79 12.52
C GLY A 101 1.01 6.84 11.70
N ASP A 102 1.63 8.01 11.53
CA ASP A 102 1.01 9.16 10.86
C ASP A 102 0.83 8.96 9.35
N ILE A 103 1.79 8.27 8.72
CA ILE A 103 1.85 8.11 7.26
C ILE A 103 1.69 6.66 6.79
N TYR A 104 1.45 5.74 7.74
CA TYR A 104 1.29 4.32 7.50
C TYR A 104 0.32 3.71 8.51
N LYS A 105 -0.34 2.63 8.10
CA LYS A 105 -1.24 1.84 8.94
C LYS A 105 -0.89 0.37 8.83
N SER A 106 -1.21 -0.39 9.88
CA SER A 106 -1.21 -1.85 9.81
C SER A 106 -2.28 -2.34 8.84
N VAL A 107 -2.00 -3.47 8.21
CA VAL A 107 -2.98 -4.25 7.44
C VAL A 107 -3.39 -5.42 8.32
N GLU A 108 -4.68 -5.42 8.68
CA GLU A 108 -5.28 -6.48 9.51
C GLU A 108 -5.06 -7.86 8.85
N ASP A 109 -4.82 -8.87 9.68
CA ASP A 109 -4.65 -10.28 9.30
C ASP A 109 -3.45 -10.60 8.38
N CYS A 110 -2.46 -9.70 8.32
CA CYS A 110 -1.39 -9.77 7.32
C CYS A 110 0.03 -9.51 7.85
N SER A 111 0.20 -9.14 9.13
CA SER A 111 1.49 -8.69 9.71
C SER A 111 2.23 -7.73 8.77
N ALA A 112 1.51 -6.76 8.20
CA ALA A 112 2.03 -5.83 7.23
C ALA A 112 1.66 -4.38 7.53
N ALA A 113 2.36 -3.46 6.89
CA ALA A 113 2.09 -2.03 6.90
C ALA A 113 1.92 -1.50 5.48
N THR A 114 0.99 -0.58 5.31
CA THR A 114 0.77 0.16 4.07
C THR A 114 0.60 1.66 4.32
N HIS A 115 0.74 2.47 3.28
CA HIS A 115 0.50 3.91 3.30
C HIS A 115 -0.96 4.28 3.65
N VAL A 116 -1.18 5.49 4.18
CA VAL A 116 -2.54 6.04 4.40
C VAL A 116 -2.90 7.17 3.41
N SER A 117 -1.96 7.52 2.52
CA SER A 117 -2.17 8.60 1.55
C SER A 117 -1.24 8.49 0.34
N LYS A 118 -1.69 9.03 -0.79
CA LYS A 118 -0.94 9.12 -2.06
C LYS A 118 0.18 10.17 -2.08
N HIS A 119 0.48 10.82 -0.95
CA HIS A 119 1.54 11.83 -0.88
C HIS A 119 2.90 11.20 -1.21
N LYS A 120 3.75 11.95 -1.91
CA LYS A 120 5.11 11.51 -2.27
C LYS A 120 5.95 11.37 -1.01
N LYS A 121 6.71 10.28 -0.93
CA LYS A 121 7.60 9.92 0.18
C LYS A 121 8.97 9.56 -0.38
N LYS A 122 10.03 9.87 0.37
CA LYS A 122 11.38 9.32 0.17
C LYS A 122 11.77 8.34 1.28
N ILE A 123 11.12 8.44 2.43
CA ILE A 123 11.39 7.64 3.61
C ILE A 123 10.07 7.39 4.34
N VAL A 124 9.92 6.18 4.87
CA VAL A 124 8.88 5.80 5.82
C VAL A 124 9.57 5.00 6.91
N LYS A 125 9.36 5.40 8.17
CA LYS A 125 9.80 4.65 9.35
C LYS A 125 8.57 4.02 9.97
N MET A 126 8.55 2.70 10.00
CA MET A 126 7.46 1.89 10.53
C MET A 126 7.95 1.22 11.81
N LEU A 127 7.11 1.18 12.83
CA LEU A 127 7.42 0.48 14.06
C LEU A 127 6.84 -0.93 13.99
N TRP A 128 7.69 -1.94 14.05
CA TRP A 128 7.31 -3.34 14.10
C TRP A 128 7.50 -3.87 15.51
N LYS A 129 6.47 -4.52 16.05
CA LYS A 129 6.46 -5.21 17.34
C LYS A 129 6.73 -6.69 17.11
N ALA A 130 7.78 -7.20 17.75
CA ALA A 130 8.09 -8.62 17.75
C ALA A 130 6.95 -9.43 18.39
N PRO A 131 6.75 -10.70 17.99
CA PRO A 131 5.82 -11.60 18.66
C PRO A 131 6.20 -11.78 20.14
N ALA A 132 5.22 -12.20 20.93
CA ALA A 132 5.38 -12.48 22.35
C ALA A 132 6.09 -13.82 22.61
#